data_AF-I3IGW7-F1
#
_entry.id   AF-I3IGW7-F1
#
_cell.length_a   1.000
_cell.length_b   1.000
_cell.length_c   1.000
_cell.angle_alpha   90.00
_cell.angle_beta   90.00
_cell.angle_gamma   90.00
#
_symmetry.space_group_name_H-M   'P 1'
#
loop_
_entity.id
_entity.type
_entity.pdbx_description
1 polymer ?
#
loop_
_entity_poly.entity_id
_entity_poly.type
_entity_poly.pdbx_seq_one_letter_code
_entity_poly.pdbx_strand_id
1 'polypeptide(L)'
;MEQRKVIPIIKTNFSNLNGITVVNEEEMNIYGDIFFKDSSPCFRGNGRLPKTISSVTELTLYLKDAEGHEIVCNNCRLVNLLNKNGHVDSFEAEILTLTIQKGKIDKEDEVEIFSALRINRFSGEEFDQNNHRCVNMLDFVSKSTCLYSVSIPEIANCNGYLYIPIKMNKFNNSGEKLIEKLCFLLSFVSANFVDSPYRVLWKDQENYMIQICPSRFSNKGNGIFKIDLPEIVHNFLKSAWIAWDNYIGKINLPALIDYYVLMANQEFIEVKILIGCVWMEAIKYEYASNIAKYKKDNNGYFLKPNSSKKFSFEELIKEVYTYFNISNSDVSFVEYRNEVIHEGKISLSFEDKKNLFNLLVCSIESIMLKILNYKGRIRDRFKGEYVEFS
;
A
#
# COMPACT_ATOMS: atom_id res chain seq x y z
N MET A 1 31.82 -6.21 6.19
CA MET A 1 30.46 -6.33 5.63
C MET A 1 30.48 -6.49 4.10
N GLU A 2 31.60 -6.97 3.54
CA GLU A 2 31.74 -7.21 2.11
C GLU A 2 30.87 -8.38 1.67
N GLN A 3 30.09 -8.16 0.60
CA GLN A 3 29.28 -9.16 -0.10
C GLN A 3 28.20 -9.88 0.73
N ARG A 4 27.37 -9.14 1.47
CA ARG A 4 25.96 -9.55 1.57
C ARG A 4 25.35 -9.42 0.17
N LYS A 5 25.61 -10.43 -0.67
CA LYS A 5 24.99 -10.58 -1.99
C LYS A 5 23.50 -10.41 -1.78
N VAL A 6 22.95 -9.37 -2.38
CA VAL A 6 21.51 -9.14 -2.46
C VAL A 6 20.90 -10.31 -3.23
N ILE A 7 20.59 -11.37 -2.48
CA ILE A 7 19.58 -12.43 -2.61
C ILE A 7 19.35 -13.02 -4.03
N PRO A 8 20.09 -14.07 -4.42
CA PRO A 8 19.80 -14.87 -5.60
C PRO A 8 18.75 -15.96 -5.26
N ILE A 9 17.53 -15.58 -4.85
CA ILE A 9 16.46 -16.56 -4.58
C ILE A 9 15.20 -16.27 -5.42
N ILE A 10 15.15 -15.12 -6.09
CA ILE A 10 14.03 -14.67 -6.92
C ILE A 10 14.07 -15.31 -8.33
N LYS A 11 15.13 -16.08 -8.64
CA LYS A 11 15.30 -16.77 -9.93
C LYS A 11 15.35 -18.29 -9.83
N THR A 12 15.25 -18.85 -8.63
CA THR A 12 15.12 -20.30 -8.47
C THR A 12 13.68 -20.68 -8.74
N ASN A 13 13.45 -21.30 -9.90
CA ASN A 13 12.30 -22.21 -10.01
C ASN A 13 12.48 -23.26 -8.92
N PHE A 14 11.48 -23.41 -8.06
CA PHE A 14 11.51 -24.43 -7.04
C PHE A 14 10.91 -25.68 -7.65
N SER A 15 11.76 -26.66 -7.94
CA SER A 15 11.35 -27.88 -8.63
C SER A 15 11.25 -29.07 -7.69
N ASN A 16 10.44 -30.05 -8.09
CA ASN A 16 10.25 -31.31 -7.35
C ASN A 16 9.73 -31.09 -5.92
N LEU A 17 8.86 -30.09 -5.75
CA LEU A 17 8.22 -29.83 -4.48
C LEU A 17 7.22 -30.94 -4.18
N ASN A 18 7.17 -31.38 -2.94
CA ASN A 18 6.14 -32.28 -2.44
C ASN A 18 5.47 -31.63 -1.23
N GLY A 19 4.22 -31.98 -0.94
CA GLY A 19 3.55 -31.43 0.21
C GLY A 19 2.06 -31.67 0.20
N ILE A 20 1.35 -30.81 0.92
CA ILE A 20 -0.11 -30.85 1.02
C ILE A 20 -0.73 -29.54 0.53
N THR A 21 -1.92 -29.65 -0.03
CA THR A 21 -2.81 -28.52 -0.24
C THR A 21 -4.01 -28.66 0.67
N VAL A 22 -4.50 -27.53 1.20
CA VAL A 22 -5.74 -27.49 1.98
C VAL A 22 -6.83 -26.83 1.14
N VAL A 23 -7.93 -27.55 0.93
CA VAL A 23 -9.07 -27.09 0.15
C VAL A 23 -10.34 -27.43 0.91
N ASN A 24 -11.11 -26.40 1.33
CA ASN A 24 -12.33 -26.60 2.13
C ASN A 24 -12.11 -27.52 3.35
N GLU A 25 -11.02 -27.30 4.09
CA GLU A 25 -10.60 -28.11 5.25
C GLU A 25 -10.12 -29.53 4.94
N GLU A 26 -10.07 -29.94 3.67
CA GLU A 26 -9.51 -31.23 3.25
C GLU A 26 -8.03 -31.09 2.85
N GLU A 27 -7.17 -31.93 3.45
CA GLU A 27 -5.75 -32.04 3.12
C GLU A 27 -5.51 -33.04 1.99
N MET A 28 -4.69 -32.65 1.00
CA MET A 28 -4.40 -33.49 -0.15
C MET A 28 -2.93 -33.43 -0.53
N ASN A 29 -2.33 -34.59 -0.80
CA ASN A 29 -0.95 -34.64 -1.26
C ASN A 29 -0.82 -34.09 -2.67
N ILE A 30 0.19 -33.23 -2.87
CA ILE A 30 0.51 -32.61 -4.15
C ILE A 30 2.01 -32.70 -4.42
N TYR A 31 2.35 -32.63 -5.70
CA TYR A 31 3.73 -32.50 -6.16
C TYR A 31 3.79 -31.56 -7.36
N GLY A 32 4.83 -30.74 -7.46
CA GLY A 32 4.92 -29.77 -8.54
C GLY A 32 6.09 -28.81 -8.42
N ASP A 33 5.99 -27.71 -9.15
CA ASP A 33 7.03 -26.70 -9.25
C ASP A 33 6.44 -25.30 -9.01
N ILE A 34 7.21 -24.42 -8.36
CA ILE A 34 6.94 -22.98 -8.36
C ILE A 34 7.83 -22.32 -9.41
N PHE A 35 7.21 -21.53 -10.28
CA PHE A 35 7.87 -20.72 -11.31
C PHE A 35 7.32 -19.30 -11.31
N PHE A 36 8.00 -18.35 -11.94
CA PHE A 36 7.58 -16.95 -12.00
C PHE A 36 7.09 -16.57 -13.39
N LYS A 37 5.87 -16.03 -13.48
CA LYS A 37 5.29 -15.46 -14.70
C LYS A 37 5.09 -13.97 -14.49
N ASP A 38 5.80 -13.14 -15.27
CA ASP A 38 5.76 -11.67 -15.15
C ASP A 38 6.02 -11.16 -13.72
N SER A 39 6.93 -11.81 -13.00
CA SER A 39 7.26 -11.57 -11.57
C SER A 39 6.22 -12.02 -10.55
N SER A 40 5.14 -12.66 -10.98
CA SER A 40 4.14 -13.28 -10.10
C SER A 40 4.49 -14.77 -9.91
N PRO A 41 4.57 -15.27 -8.67
CA PRO A 41 4.81 -16.69 -8.43
C PRO A 41 3.58 -17.51 -8.82
N CYS A 42 3.80 -18.62 -9.51
CA CYS A 42 2.79 -19.59 -9.91
C CYS A 42 3.24 -20.99 -9.47
N PHE A 43 2.31 -21.79 -8.99
CA PHE A 43 2.50 -23.23 -8.78
C PHE A 43 1.91 -24.00 -9.96
N ARG A 44 2.66 -24.95 -10.50
CA ARG A 44 2.13 -25.97 -11.41
C ARG A 44 2.41 -27.33 -10.80
N GLY A 45 1.37 -28.09 -10.54
CA GLY A 45 1.52 -29.39 -9.92
C GLY A 45 0.40 -30.35 -10.26
N ASN A 46 0.55 -31.54 -9.70
CA ASN A 46 -0.39 -32.63 -9.83
C ASN A 46 -0.84 -33.03 -8.42
N GLY A 47 -2.09 -33.47 -8.32
CA GLY A 47 -2.68 -33.92 -7.07
C GLY A 47 -4.12 -34.33 -7.30
N ARG A 48 -4.59 -35.37 -6.63
CA ARG A 48 -5.96 -35.87 -6.79
C ARG A 48 -6.94 -34.96 -6.03
N LEU A 49 -7.35 -33.87 -6.67
CA LEU A 49 -8.34 -32.98 -6.09
C LEU A 49 -9.78 -33.50 -6.36
N PRO A 50 -10.71 -33.41 -5.38
CA PRO A 50 -12.11 -33.80 -5.56
C PRO A 50 -12.82 -32.96 -6.61
N LYS A 51 -13.79 -33.62 -7.27
CA LYS A 51 -14.54 -33.10 -8.43
C LYS A 51 -15.35 -31.84 -8.16
N THR A 52 -15.68 -31.59 -6.89
CA THR A 52 -16.50 -30.47 -6.40
C THR A 52 -15.74 -29.14 -6.31
N ILE A 53 -14.48 -29.10 -6.74
CA ILE A 53 -13.59 -27.93 -6.63
C ILE A 53 -13.89 -26.81 -7.64
N SER A 54 -14.94 -26.94 -8.45
CA SER A 54 -15.34 -25.94 -9.45
C SER A 54 -15.61 -24.53 -8.88
N SER A 55 -15.65 -24.35 -7.56
CA SER A 55 -15.85 -23.07 -6.88
C SER A 55 -14.83 -22.75 -5.77
N VAL A 56 -13.65 -23.38 -5.75
CA VAL A 56 -12.64 -23.06 -4.72
C VAL A 56 -12.07 -21.68 -5.00
N THR A 57 -12.38 -20.74 -4.10
CA THR A 57 -11.93 -19.35 -4.20
C THR A 57 -10.50 -19.18 -3.69
N GLU A 58 -10.08 -20.00 -2.72
CA GLU A 58 -8.78 -19.87 -2.06
C GLU A 58 -8.20 -21.24 -1.69
N LEU A 59 -6.90 -21.40 -1.91
CA LEU A 59 -6.15 -22.62 -1.68
C LEU A 59 -4.84 -22.28 -0.99
N THR A 60 -4.42 -23.11 -0.03
CA THR A 60 -3.14 -22.97 0.68
C THR A 60 -2.27 -24.18 0.40
N LEU A 61 -1.01 -23.93 0.00
CA LEU A 61 -0.01 -24.96 -0.26
C LEU A 61 1.02 -25.00 0.86
N TYR A 62 1.28 -26.18 1.40
CA TYR A 62 2.37 -26.46 2.34
C TYR A 62 3.32 -27.43 1.67
N LEU A 63 4.39 -26.89 1.10
CA LEU A 63 5.35 -27.59 0.26
C LEU A 63 6.69 -27.73 0.98
N LYS A 64 7.46 -28.73 0.56
CA LYS A 64 8.86 -28.93 0.93
C LYS A 64 9.70 -29.12 -0.31
N ASP A 65 10.86 -28.49 -0.32
CA ASP A 65 11.86 -28.74 -1.36
C ASP A 65 12.68 -30.01 -1.07
N ALA A 66 13.62 -30.35 -1.97
CA ALA A 66 14.45 -31.53 -1.83
C ALA A 66 15.40 -31.50 -0.60
N GLU A 67 15.68 -30.31 -0.08
CA GLU A 67 16.48 -30.10 1.14
C GLU A 67 15.59 -30.09 2.40
N GLY A 68 14.27 -30.17 2.24
CA GLY A 68 13.30 -30.23 3.33
C GLY A 68 12.86 -28.86 3.85
N HIS A 69 13.18 -27.76 3.17
CA HIS A 69 12.76 -26.42 3.58
C HIS A 69 11.26 -26.23 3.40
N GLU A 70 10.65 -25.48 4.30
CA GLU A 70 9.21 -25.23 4.29
C GLU A 70 8.87 -24.08 3.33
N ILE A 71 7.90 -24.32 2.46
CA ILE A 71 7.38 -23.36 1.50
C ILE A 71 5.87 -23.30 1.71
N VAL A 72 5.37 -22.14 2.12
CA VAL A 72 3.94 -21.90 2.35
C VAL A 72 3.42 -20.91 1.31
N CYS A 73 2.48 -21.35 0.48
CA CYS A 73 1.79 -20.49 -0.47
C CYS A 73 0.37 -20.24 0.05
N ASN A 74 0.07 -19.01 0.44
CA ASN A 74 -1.26 -18.61 0.90
C ASN A 74 -2.01 -17.88 -0.21
N ASN A 75 -3.35 -17.90 -0.12
CA ASN A 75 -4.24 -17.18 -1.03
C ASN A 75 -3.99 -17.53 -2.50
N CYS A 76 -3.81 -18.81 -2.81
CA CYS A 76 -3.58 -19.24 -4.17
C CYS A 76 -4.90 -19.23 -4.97
N ARG A 77 -4.86 -18.66 -6.18
CA ARG A 77 -5.98 -18.63 -7.13
C ARG A 77 -5.77 -19.68 -8.20
N LEU A 78 -6.72 -20.62 -8.34
CA LEU A 78 -6.68 -21.60 -9.44
C LEU A 78 -6.86 -20.89 -10.79
N VAL A 79 -5.91 -21.11 -11.71
CA VAL A 79 -5.91 -20.53 -13.06
C VAL A 79 -6.30 -21.58 -14.09
N ASN A 80 -5.74 -22.78 -13.99
CA ASN A 80 -6.02 -23.88 -14.92
C ASN A 80 -6.23 -25.19 -14.16
N LEU A 81 -7.20 -25.98 -14.62
CA LEU A 81 -7.49 -27.32 -14.12
C LEU A 81 -7.56 -28.28 -15.31
N LEU A 82 -6.75 -29.34 -15.28
CA LEU A 82 -6.85 -30.44 -16.24
C LEU A 82 -7.51 -31.63 -15.55
N ASN A 83 -8.72 -31.97 -16.00
CA ASN A 83 -9.47 -33.11 -15.48
C ASN A 83 -9.23 -34.35 -16.34
N LYS A 84 -8.85 -35.48 -15.73
CA LYS A 84 -8.86 -36.80 -16.37
C LYS A 84 -9.61 -37.80 -15.50
N ASN A 85 -10.48 -38.59 -16.13
CA ASN A 85 -11.28 -39.63 -15.46
C ASN A 85 -12.07 -39.15 -14.23
N GLY A 86 -12.40 -37.86 -14.20
CA GLY A 86 -13.15 -37.26 -13.12
C GLY A 86 -12.36 -36.90 -11.86
N HIS A 87 -11.04 -36.81 -11.97
CA HIS A 87 -10.16 -36.18 -10.98
C HIS A 87 -9.41 -35.02 -11.63
N VAL A 88 -9.03 -34.02 -10.85
CA VAL A 88 -8.01 -33.06 -11.28
C VAL A 88 -6.70 -33.84 -11.32
N ASP A 89 -6.06 -33.92 -12.48
CA ASP A 89 -4.77 -34.61 -12.65
C ASP A 89 -3.62 -33.62 -12.49
N SER A 90 -3.80 -32.41 -13.04
CA SER A 90 -2.83 -31.31 -12.95
C SER A 90 -3.55 -29.98 -12.81
N PHE A 91 -2.97 -29.04 -12.08
CA PHE A 91 -3.47 -27.69 -11.92
C PHE A 91 -2.36 -26.65 -11.97
N GLU A 92 -2.75 -25.43 -12.33
CA GLU A 92 -1.92 -24.24 -12.21
C GLU A 92 -2.64 -23.26 -11.28
N ALA A 93 -1.91 -22.77 -10.28
CA ALA A 93 -2.40 -21.78 -9.33
C ALA A 93 -1.47 -20.57 -9.32
N GLU A 94 -2.04 -19.38 -9.39
CA GLU A 94 -1.33 -18.13 -9.12
C GLU A 94 -1.20 -17.97 -7.60
N ILE A 95 0.00 -17.68 -7.13
CA ILE A 95 0.29 -17.53 -5.71
C ILE A 95 0.26 -16.04 -5.38
N LEU A 96 -0.73 -15.59 -4.61
CA LEU A 96 -0.80 -14.20 -4.18
C LEU A 96 0.19 -13.91 -3.04
N THR A 97 0.43 -14.88 -2.16
CA THR A 97 1.39 -14.74 -1.07
C THR A 97 2.27 -15.98 -0.97
N LEU A 98 3.58 -15.81 -1.12
CA LEU A 98 4.56 -16.88 -1.03
C LEU A 98 5.47 -16.63 0.17
N THR A 99 5.55 -17.59 1.10
CA THR A 99 6.53 -17.59 2.18
C THR A 99 7.46 -18.78 2.03
N ILE A 100 8.76 -18.54 2.00
CA ILE A 100 9.78 -19.61 1.96
C ILE A 100 10.63 -19.45 3.20
N GLN A 101 10.72 -20.49 4.03
CA GLN A 101 11.54 -20.49 5.23
C GLN A 101 12.64 -21.55 5.12
N LYS A 102 13.89 -21.07 5.10
CA LYS A 102 15.08 -21.91 5.21
C LYS A 102 15.60 -21.80 6.64
N GLY A 103 15.74 -22.93 7.33
CA GLY A 103 16.16 -22.97 8.73
C GLY A 103 15.06 -22.56 9.72
N LYS A 104 15.47 -22.33 10.98
CA LYS A 104 14.57 -21.97 12.08
C LYS A 104 14.82 -20.54 12.54
N ILE A 105 13.78 -19.71 12.47
CA ILE A 105 13.77 -18.36 13.03
C ILE A 105 12.82 -18.36 14.24
N ASP A 106 13.40 -18.23 15.43
CA ASP A 106 12.68 -18.14 16.69
C ASP A 106 12.22 -16.70 16.97
N LYS A 107 11.18 -16.55 17.78
CA LYS A 107 10.58 -15.24 18.10
C LYS A 107 11.57 -14.27 18.76
N GLU A 108 12.57 -14.78 19.48
CA GLU A 108 13.56 -13.94 20.17
C GLU A 108 14.80 -13.64 19.33
N ASP A 109 14.89 -14.18 18.11
CA ASP A 109 16.02 -13.93 17.22
C ASP A 109 16.05 -12.47 16.76
N GLU A 110 17.26 -11.91 16.69
CA GLU A 110 17.52 -10.67 15.97
C GLU A 110 17.56 -10.99 14.48
N VAL A 111 16.77 -10.25 13.69
CA VAL A 111 16.71 -10.42 12.24
C VAL A 111 16.94 -9.09 11.54
N GLU A 112 17.55 -9.17 10.37
CA GLU A 112 17.70 -8.07 9.43
C GLU A 112 16.61 -8.18 8.37
N ILE A 113 15.78 -7.14 8.27
CA ILE A 113 14.64 -7.14 7.37
C ILE A 113 14.94 -6.27 6.17
N PHE A 114 14.85 -6.86 5.00
CA PHE A 114 15.01 -6.20 3.71
C PHE A 114 13.65 -6.19 3.00
N SER A 115 13.00 -5.04 2.97
CA SER A 115 11.71 -4.85 2.32
C SER A 115 11.93 -4.13 0.99
N ALA A 116 11.88 -4.84 -0.12
CA ALA A 116 11.95 -4.21 -1.44
C ALA A 116 10.75 -3.28 -1.63
N LEU A 117 10.97 -2.09 -2.16
CA LEU A 117 9.94 -1.08 -2.38
C LEU A 117 9.83 -0.73 -3.86
N ARG A 118 8.59 -0.60 -4.33
CA ARG A 118 8.28 0.02 -5.62
C ARG A 118 8.00 1.49 -5.40
N ILE A 119 9.04 2.31 -5.56
CA ILE A 119 9.02 3.76 -5.34
C ILE A 119 9.56 4.45 -6.59
N ASN A 120 9.21 5.72 -6.83
CA ASN A 120 10.01 6.49 -7.79
C ASN A 120 11.40 6.74 -7.17
N ARG A 121 12.44 6.74 -8.01
CA ARG A 121 13.83 6.89 -7.57
C ARG A 121 13.99 8.20 -6.77
N PHE A 122 14.63 8.12 -5.61
CA PHE A 122 15.02 9.30 -4.82
C PHE A 122 16.34 9.84 -5.38
N SER A 123 16.48 11.16 -5.39
CA SER A 123 17.72 11.87 -5.71
C SER A 123 18.17 12.59 -4.46
N GLY A 124 19.48 12.74 -4.21
CA GLY A 124 20.01 13.32 -2.98
C GLY A 124 20.65 12.26 -2.08
N GLU A 125 21.92 12.47 -1.76
CA GLU A 125 22.86 11.42 -1.40
C GLU A 125 23.37 11.60 0.04
N GLU A 126 23.22 10.56 0.86
CA GLU A 126 24.27 10.16 1.80
C GLU A 126 24.76 8.77 1.35
N PHE A 127 26.05 8.54 1.53
CA PHE A 127 26.66 7.23 1.30
C PHE A 127 26.75 6.50 2.63
N ASP A 128 26.20 5.29 2.72
CA ASP A 128 26.47 4.43 3.87
C ASP A 128 27.95 4.00 3.89
N GLN A 129 28.35 3.28 4.94
CA GLN A 129 29.73 2.77 5.09
C GLN A 129 30.19 1.86 3.94
N ASN A 130 29.26 1.41 3.08
CA ASN A 130 29.49 0.56 1.93
C ASN A 130 29.29 1.32 0.59
N ASN A 131 29.25 2.66 0.62
CA ASN A 131 28.98 3.51 -0.55
C ASN A 131 27.64 3.23 -1.25
N HIS A 132 26.65 2.70 -0.55
CA HIS A 132 25.29 2.68 -1.06
C HIS A 132 24.61 4.02 -0.80
N ARG A 133 23.88 4.52 -1.80
CA ARG A 133 23.03 5.70 -1.64
C ARG A 133 21.86 5.33 -0.74
N CYS A 134 21.90 5.82 0.49
CA CYS A 134 20.81 5.71 1.44
C CYS A 134 20.34 7.08 1.85
N VAL A 135 19.11 7.15 2.32
CA VAL A 135 18.64 8.28 3.09
C VAL A 135 18.26 7.73 4.46
N ASN A 136 18.93 8.21 5.51
CA ASN A 136 18.54 7.92 6.87
C ASN A 136 17.28 8.73 7.24
N MET A 137 16.17 8.44 6.55
CA MET A 137 14.94 9.21 6.72
C MET A 137 14.15 8.79 7.95
N LEU A 138 14.55 7.72 8.64
CA LEU A 138 13.67 6.98 9.55
C LEU A 138 14.29 6.77 10.94
N ASP A 139 15.19 7.65 11.38
CA ASP A 139 15.73 7.65 12.75
C ASP A 139 14.62 7.65 13.83
N PHE A 140 13.47 8.24 13.53
CA PHE A 140 12.30 8.24 14.41
C PHE A 140 11.58 6.87 14.47
N VAL A 141 11.86 5.97 13.54
CA VAL A 141 11.41 4.57 13.54
C VAL A 141 12.41 3.71 14.31
N SER A 142 13.68 3.77 13.92
CA SER A 142 14.82 3.26 14.67
C SER A 142 16.09 3.92 14.16
N LYS A 143 17.10 4.09 15.02
CA LYS A 143 18.42 4.66 14.66
C LYS A 143 19.18 3.89 13.57
N SER A 144 18.68 2.72 13.16
CA SER A 144 19.33 1.83 12.21
C SER A 144 18.42 1.48 11.03
N THR A 145 17.24 2.13 10.93
CA THR A 145 16.34 1.95 9.80
C THR A 145 16.78 2.83 8.64
N CYS A 146 17.12 2.22 7.52
CA CYS A 146 17.62 2.93 6.34
C CYS A 146 16.70 2.71 5.14
N LEU A 147 16.45 3.76 4.36
CA LEU A 147 15.82 3.64 3.04
C LEU A 147 16.89 3.78 1.97
N TYR A 148 17.05 2.75 1.15
CA TYR A 148 18.01 2.71 0.05
C TYR A 148 17.30 2.96 -1.27
N SER A 149 17.85 3.83 -2.13
CA SER A 149 17.33 4.08 -3.48
C SER A 149 18.12 3.30 -4.53
N VAL A 150 18.33 2.01 -4.27
CA VAL A 150 19.04 1.10 -5.16
C VAL A 150 18.06 0.07 -5.70
N SER A 151 17.99 -0.05 -7.02
CA SER A 151 17.21 -1.10 -7.68
C SER A 151 17.77 -2.47 -7.34
N ILE A 152 16.90 -3.43 -7.05
CA ILE A 152 17.25 -4.84 -6.93
C ILE A 152 16.94 -5.47 -8.28
N PRO A 153 17.94 -5.77 -9.15
CA PRO A 153 17.71 -6.18 -10.53
C PRO A 153 16.78 -7.37 -10.70
N GLU A 154 16.70 -8.22 -9.68
CA GLU A 154 15.88 -9.42 -9.63
C GLU A 154 14.41 -9.15 -9.33
N ILE A 155 14.09 -7.98 -8.75
CA ILE A 155 12.72 -7.61 -8.38
C ILE A 155 12.23 -6.58 -9.40
N ALA A 156 11.31 -7.01 -10.27
CA ALA A 156 10.75 -6.12 -11.27
C ALA A 156 10.12 -4.87 -10.61
N ASN A 157 10.47 -3.71 -11.18
CA ASN A 157 10.03 -2.39 -10.73
C ASN A 157 10.45 -2.01 -9.30
N CYS A 158 11.42 -2.72 -8.71
CA CYS A 158 12.05 -2.32 -7.45
C CYS A 158 13.05 -1.21 -7.72
N ASN A 159 12.82 -0.04 -7.12
CA ASN A 159 13.71 1.11 -7.24
C ASN A 159 14.33 1.53 -5.90
N GLY A 160 14.04 0.78 -4.83
CA GLY A 160 14.67 0.94 -3.54
C GLY A 160 14.27 -0.17 -2.58
N TYR A 161 14.84 -0.16 -1.38
CA TYR A 161 14.48 -1.10 -0.32
C TYR A 161 14.64 -0.46 1.06
N LEU A 162 13.82 -0.94 2.00
CA LEU A 162 13.88 -0.60 3.40
C LEU A 162 14.69 -1.65 4.15
N TYR A 163 15.65 -1.21 4.95
CA TYR A 163 16.40 -2.06 5.87
C TYR A 163 15.97 -1.77 7.30
N ILE A 164 15.55 -2.79 8.04
CA ILE A 164 15.16 -2.68 9.46
C ILE A 164 15.83 -3.81 10.25
N PRO A 165 16.84 -3.51 11.09
CA PRO A 165 17.33 -4.47 12.07
C PRO A 165 16.39 -4.49 13.28
N ILE A 166 15.77 -5.64 13.57
CA ILE A 166 14.79 -5.77 14.65
C ILE A 166 14.66 -7.22 15.13
N LYS A 167 14.24 -7.41 16.38
CA LYS A 167 13.81 -8.72 16.88
C LYS A 167 12.57 -9.24 16.16
N MET A 168 12.52 -10.55 15.91
CA MET A 168 11.42 -11.22 15.22
C MET A 168 10.07 -11.03 15.93
N ASN A 169 10.03 -11.09 17.26
CA ASN A 169 8.80 -10.85 18.04
C ASN A 169 8.25 -9.44 17.84
N LYS A 170 9.12 -8.42 17.81
CA LYS A 170 8.73 -7.04 17.53
C LYS A 170 8.26 -6.87 16.10
N PHE A 171 8.89 -7.57 15.16
CA PHE A 171 8.45 -7.57 13.76
C PHE A 171 7.03 -8.14 13.62
N ASN A 172 6.78 -9.33 14.16
CA ASN A 172 5.46 -9.98 14.12
C ASN A 172 4.37 -9.12 14.77
N ASN A 173 4.72 -8.35 15.79
CA ASN A 173 3.75 -7.50 16.49
C ASN A 173 3.49 -6.15 15.80
N SER A 174 4.52 -5.58 15.16
CA SER A 174 4.49 -4.15 14.75
C SER A 174 5.27 -3.81 13.48
N GLY A 175 6.20 -4.66 13.04
CA GLY A 175 7.07 -4.36 11.90
C GLY A 175 6.34 -4.37 10.57
N GLU A 176 5.38 -5.27 10.37
CA GLU A 176 4.53 -5.24 9.17
C GLU A 176 3.71 -3.95 9.08
N LYS A 177 3.11 -3.54 10.21
CA LYS A 177 2.34 -2.28 10.31
C LYS A 177 3.21 -1.05 10.08
N LEU A 178 4.47 -1.10 10.47
CA LEU A 178 5.46 -0.04 10.23
C LEU A 178 5.78 0.08 8.74
N ILE A 179 6.05 -1.05 8.07
CA ILE A 179 6.31 -1.06 6.62
C ILE A 179 5.06 -0.57 5.88
N GLU A 180 3.89 -1.06 6.25
CA GLU A 180 2.62 -0.66 5.64
C GLU A 180 2.35 0.85 5.84
N LYS A 181 2.52 1.37 7.06
CA LYS A 181 2.42 2.80 7.35
C LYS A 181 3.39 3.63 6.50
N LEU A 182 4.64 3.20 6.38
CA LEU A 182 5.62 3.87 5.52
C LEU A 182 5.18 3.85 4.05
N CYS A 183 4.74 2.70 3.54
CA CYS A 183 4.22 2.54 2.19
C CYS A 183 3.04 3.50 1.93
N PHE A 184 2.07 3.62 2.84
CA PHE A 184 0.98 4.59 2.71
C PHE A 184 1.46 6.04 2.68
N LEU A 185 2.33 6.43 3.61
CA LEU A 185 2.87 7.80 3.66
C LEU A 185 3.68 8.13 2.39
N LEU A 186 4.50 7.20 1.91
CA LEU A 186 5.22 7.32 0.64
C LEU A 186 4.28 7.34 -0.57
N SER A 187 3.15 6.62 -0.50
CA SER A 187 2.15 6.62 -1.56
C SER A 187 1.48 7.99 -1.69
N PHE A 188 1.12 8.61 -0.57
CA PHE A 188 0.55 9.95 -0.56
C PHE A 188 1.49 10.98 -1.18
N VAL A 189 2.76 11.02 -0.75
CA VAL A 189 3.70 12.03 -1.26
C VAL A 189 4.05 11.88 -2.72
N SER A 190 4.11 10.64 -3.19
CA SER A 190 4.38 10.30 -4.59
C SER A 190 3.14 10.41 -5.47
N ALA A 191 1.95 10.51 -4.87
CA ALA A 191 0.65 10.27 -5.49
C ALA A 191 0.63 8.98 -6.32
N ASN A 192 1.40 7.97 -5.93
CA ASN A 192 1.49 6.69 -6.60
C ASN A 192 1.39 5.56 -5.58
N PHE A 193 1.04 4.34 -6.01
CA PHE A 193 1.07 3.22 -5.07
C PHE A 193 2.52 2.85 -4.78
N VAL A 194 2.87 2.95 -3.51
CA VAL A 194 4.12 2.43 -2.96
C VAL A 194 3.78 1.20 -2.15
N ASP A 195 4.35 0.07 -2.52
CA ASP A 195 4.17 -1.19 -1.83
C ASP A 195 5.50 -1.87 -1.53
N SER A 196 5.42 -2.96 -0.78
CA SER A 196 6.55 -3.84 -0.53
C SER A 196 6.21 -5.28 -0.92
N PRO A 197 6.36 -5.62 -2.21
CA PRO A 197 5.94 -6.91 -2.75
C PRO A 197 6.90 -8.03 -2.37
N TYR A 198 8.07 -7.70 -1.83
CA TYR A 198 9.11 -8.66 -1.51
C TYR A 198 9.81 -8.27 -0.21
N ARG A 199 9.92 -9.22 0.70
CA ARG A 199 10.59 -9.06 1.99
C ARG A 199 11.48 -10.24 2.27
N VAL A 200 12.62 -9.99 2.89
CA VAL A 200 13.48 -11.03 3.44
C VAL A 200 13.82 -10.72 4.88
N LEU A 201 13.61 -11.70 5.74
CA LEU A 201 14.01 -11.67 7.14
C LEU A 201 15.22 -12.58 7.26
N TRP A 202 16.35 -11.99 7.61
CA TRP A 202 17.64 -12.64 7.59
C TRP A 202 18.19 -12.72 9.02
N LYS A 203 18.33 -13.94 9.56
CA LYS A 203 19.04 -14.15 10.83
C LYS A 203 20.52 -14.40 10.56
N ASP A 204 20.80 -15.36 9.68
CA ASP A 204 22.16 -15.75 9.26
C ASP A 204 22.12 -16.43 7.88
N GLN A 205 23.25 -17.02 7.45
CA GLN A 205 23.37 -17.64 6.12
C GLN A 205 22.50 -18.88 5.92
N GLU A 206 22.13 -19.57 7.00
CA GLU A 206 21.34 -20.81 6.97
C GLU A 206 19.90 -20.59 7.40
N ASN A 207 19.61 -19.46 8.07
CA ASN A 207 18.31 -19.14 8.64
C ASN A 207 17.77 -17.84 8.06
N TYR A 208 16.83 -17.95 7.11
CA TYR A 208 16.15 -16.80 6.52
C TYR A 208 14.71 -17.15 6.08
N MET A 209 13.88 -16.12 5.98
CA MET A 209 12.52 -16.21 5.48
C MET A 209 12.30 -15.19 4.37
N ILE A 210 11.74 -15.63 3.25
CA ILE A 210 11.33 -14.77 2.12
C ILE A 210 9.82 -14.69 2.12
N GLN A 211 9.29 -13.49 1.94
CA GLN A 211 7.87 -13.24 1.76
C GLN A 211 7.64 -12.46 0.47
N ILE A 212 6.80 -12.98 -0.42
CA ILE A 212 6.28 -12.27 -1.58
C ILE A 212 4.83 -11.93 -1.29
N CYS A 213 4.50 -10.65 -1.39
CA CYS A 213 3.19 -10.10 -1.07
C CYS A 213 2.50 -9.57 -2.34
N PRO A 214 1.15 -9.53 -2.38
CA PRO A 214 0.42 -8.90 -3.46
C PRO A 214 0.84 -7.43 -3.64
N SER A 215 0.90 -6.99 -4.89
CA SER A 215 1.26 -5.62 -5.24
C SER A 215 0.03 -4.80 -5.62
N ARG A 216 0.01 -3.52 -5.22
CA ARG A 216 -0.99 -2.54 -5.66
C ARG A 216 -0.42 -1.83 -6.89
N PHE A 217 -0.90 -2.15 -8.09
CA PHE A 217 -0.29 -1.61 -9.31
C PHE A 217 -1.05 -0.40 -9.89
N SER A 218 -0.37 0.75 -10.00
CA SER A 218 -0.58 1.79 -11.02
C SER A 218 0.68 2.66 -11.12
N ASN A 219 0.97 3.32 -12.25
CA ASN A 219 2.22 4.08 -12.47
C ASN A 219 2.02 5.38 -13.29
N LYS A 220 1.13 6.28 -12.86
CA LYS A 220 0.81 7.52 -13.61
C LYS A 220 0.58 8.77 -12.76
N GLY A 221 0.67 8.67 -11.43
CA GLY A 221 0.36 9.78 -10.53
C GLY A 221 1.40 10.91 -10.51
N ASN A 222 0.94 12.12 -10.20
CA ASN A 222 1.77 13.31 -10.01
C ASN A 222 1.78 13.72 -8.53
N GLY A 223 2.82 13.31 -7.81
CA GLY A 223 3.03 13.58 -6.38
C GLY A 223 3.05 15.05 -5.98
N ILE A 224 2.79 15.29 -4.68
CA ILE A 224 2.88 16.61 -4.03
C ILE A 224 4.35 17.04 -3.90
N PHE A 225 5.20 16.07 -3.56
CA PHE A 225 6.63 16.26 -3.50
C PHE A 225 7.28 15.64 -4.72
N LYS A 226 8.34 16.30 -5.21
CA LYS A 226 9.28 15.56 -6.03
C LYS A 226 10.12 14.69 -5.10
N ILE A 227 10.09 13.39 -5.36
CA ILE A 227 10.83 12.38 -4.58
C ILE A 227 12.36 12.57 -4.68
N ASP A 228 12.81 13.40 -5.63
CA ASP A 228 14.18 13.84 -5.82
C ASP A 228 14.71 14.83 -4.75
N LEU A 229 13.88 15.23 -3.77
CA LEU A 229 14.26 16.12 -2.66
C LEU A 229 14.12 15.37 -1.31
N PRO A 230 15.16 14.66 -0.83
CA PRO A 230 15.05 13.76 0.32
C PRO A 230 14.77 14.49 1.61
N GLU A 231 15.28 15.70 1.76
CA GLU A 231 15.04 16.53 2.95
C GLU A 231 13.55 16.82 3.12
N ILE A 232 12.83 17.11 2.03
CA ILE A 232 11.39 17.37 2.06
C ILE A 232 10.64 16.10 2.46
N VAL A 233 10.98 14.95 1.86
CA VAL A 233 10.35 13.68 2.20
C VAL A 233 10.65 13.27 3.64
N HIS A 234 11.88 13.46 4.12
CA HIS A 234 12.26 13.20 5.50
C HIS A 234 11.44 14.04 6.48
N ASN A 235 11.39 15.36 6.26
CA ASN A 235 10.63 16.28 7.11
C ASN A 235 9.14 15.95 7.11
N PHE A 236 8.60 15.57 5.95
CA PHE A 236 7.25 15.05 5.83
C PHE A 236 7.07 13.79 6.66
N LEU A 237 7.87 12.76 6.42
CA LEU A 237 7.73 11.46 7.09
C LEU A 237 7.83 11.62 8.60
N LYS A 238 8.76 12.42 9.10
CA LYS A 238 8.93 12.71 10.53
C LYS A 238 7.66 13.32 11.15
N SER A 239 7.05 14.30 10.48
CA SER A 239 5.84 14.98 10.97
C SER A 239 4.61 14.08 10.85
N ALA A 240 4.44 13.48 9.67
CA ALA A 240 3.33 12.61 9.32
C ALA A 240 3.31 11.34 10.16
N TRP A 241 4.45 10.82 10.59
CA TRP A 241 4.52 9.61 11.41
C TRP A 241 3.81 9.79 12.74
N ILE A 242 4.10 10.87 13.45
CA ILE A 242 3.48 11.18 14.75
C ILE A 242 1.99 11.49 14.55
N ALA A 243 1.67 12.27 13.52
CA ALA A 243 0.29 12.65 13.23
C ALA A 243 -0.58 11.45 12.85
N TRP A 244 -0.04 10.50 12.09
CA TRP A 244 -0.69 9.24 11.77
C TRP A 244 -1.15 8.52 13.03
N ASP A 245 -0.28 8.36 14.02
CA ASP A 245 -0.62 7.64 15.26
C ASP A 245 -1.69 8.37 16.09
N ASN A 246 -1.80 9.70 15.95
CA ASN A 246 -2.81 10.50 16.63
C ASN A 246 -4.21 10.42 15.97
N TYR A 247 -4.26 10.11 14.67
CA TYR A 247 -5.49 10.07 13.88
C TYR A 247 -5.92 8.67 13.47
N ILE A 248 -5.02 7.67 13.52
CA ILE A 248 -5.37 6.29 13.24
C ILE A 248 -6.44 5.81 14.24
N GLY A 249 -7.55 5.28 13.72
CA GLY A 249 -8.74 4.92 14.50
C GLY A 249 -9.77 6.05 14.70
N LYS A 250 -9.42 7.31 14.38
CA LYS A 250 -10.39 8.42 14.22
C LYS A 250 -10.73 8.65 12.76
N ILE A 251 -9.73 8.52 11.90
CA ILE A 251 -9.86 8.64 10.45
C ILE A 251 -9.24 7.39 9.84
N ASN A 252 -9.91 6.80 8.85
CA ASN A 252 -9.34 5.76 8.02
C ASN A 252 -8.32 6.33 7.01
N LEU A 253 -7.15 6.73 7.52
CA LEU A 253 -6.04 7.28 6.73
C LEU A 253 -5.61 6.38 5.55
N PRO A 254 -5.46 5.04 5.72
CA PRO A 254 -5.22 4.13 4.61
C PRO A 254 -6.18 4.33 3.42
N ALA A 255 -7.49 4.33 3.68
CA ALA A 255 -8.49 4.45 2.63
C ALA A 255 -8.45 5.83 1.95
N LEU A 256 -8.26 6.90 2.72
CA LEU A 256 -8.12 8.25 2.15
C LEU A 256 -6.89 8.38 1.25
N ILE A 257 -5.77 7.76 1.62
CA ILE A 257 -4.57 7.76 0.77
C ILE A 257 -4.82 6.93 -0.49
N ASP A 258 -5.42 5.75 -0.37
CA ASP A 258 -5.75 4.92 -1.52
C ASP A 258 -6.67 5.67 -2.50
N TYR A 259 -7.73 6.35 -2.02
CA TYR A 259 -8.58 7.18 -2.87
C TYR A 259 -7.82 8.33 -3.55
N TYR A 260 -6.92 9.00 -2.83
CA TYR A 260 -6.09 10.06 -3.41
C TYR A 260 -5.17 9.54 -4.51
N VAL A 261 -4.49 8.41 -4.26
CA VAL A 261 -3.61 7.77 -5.24
C VAL A 261 -4.41 7.26 -6.44
N LEU A 262 -5.55 6.60 -6.21
CA LEU A 262 -6.46 6.15 -7.28
C LEU A 262 -6.89 7.32 -8.17
N MET A 263 -7.30 8.44 -7.56
CA MET A 263 -7.66 9.67 -8.27
C MET A 263 -6.48 10.18 -9.10
N ALA A 264 -5.28 10.28 -8.53
CA ALA A 264 -4.11 10.81 -9.22
C ALA A 264 -3.72 9.97 -10.45
N ASN A 265 -3.96 8.66 -10.41
CA ASN A 265 -3.55 7.69 -11.43
C ASN A 265 -4.59 7.45 -12.54
N GLN A 266 -5.79 8.05 -12.49
CA GLN A 266 -6.75 7.91 -13.60
C GLN A 266 -6.33 8.68 -14.84
N GLU A 267 -6.83 8.26 -16.01
CA GLU A 267 -6.60 8.97 -17.27
C GLU A 267 -7.71 10.01 -17.53
N PHE A 268 -8.95 9.66 -17.23
CA PHE A 268 -10.13 10.49 -17.52
C PHE A 268 -10.41 11.46 -16.36
N ILE A 269 -10.57 12.74 -16.69
CA ILE A 269 -10.73 13.80 -15.69
C ILE A 269 -12.02 13.68 -14.89
N GLU A 270 -13.10 13.23 -15.52
CA GLU A 270 -14.38 12.96 -14.87
C GLU A 270 -14.24 11.89 -13.79
N VAL A 271 -13.46 10.83 -14.08
CA VAL A 271 -13.18 9.76 -13.10
C VAL A 271 -12.32 10.31 -11.97
N LYS A 272 -11.37 11.21 -12.25
CA LYS A 272 -10.61 11.90 -11.19
C LYS A 272 -11.52 12.70 -10.27
N ILE A 273 -12.41 13.51 -10.83
CA ILE A 273 -13.36 14.32 -10.07
C ILE A 273 -14.28 13.43 -9.24
N LEU A 274 -14.78 12.34 -9.82
CA LEU A 274 -15.63 11.38 -9.12
C LEU A 274 -14.91 10.76 -7.91
N ILE A 275 -13.68 10.24 -8.09
CA ILE A 275 -12.91 9.66 -6.98
C ILE A 275 -12.56 10.72 -5.93
N GLY A 276 -12.23 11.95 -6.35
CA GLY A 276 -12.03 13.07 -5.43
C GLY A 276 -13.29 13.42 -4.63
N CYS A 277 -14.48 13.32 -5.23
CA CYS A 277 -15.76 13.47 -4.50
C CYS A 277 -15.98 12.34 -3.50
N VAL A 278 -15.63 11.10 -3.85
CA VAL A 278 -15.64 9.95 -2.91
C VAL A 278 -14.69 10.20 -1.74
N TRP A 279 -13.50 10.74 -2.01
CA TRP A 279 -12.54 11.14 -0.98
C TRP A 279 -13.15 12.18 -0.04
N MET A 280 -13.79 13.24 -0.58
CA MET A 280 -14.44 14.29 0.21
C MET A 280 -15.60 13.76 1.05
N GLU A 281 -16.39 12.83 0.51
CA GLU A 281 -17.46 12.14 1.25
C GLU A 281 -16.90 11.30 2.40
N ALA A 282 -15.80 10.58 2.17
CA ALA A 282 -15.14 9.76 3.18
C ALA A 282 -14.61 10.63 4.34
N ILE A 283 -13.83 11.69 4.07
CA ILE A 283 -13.31 12.55 5.16
C ILE A 283 -14.44 13.24 5.93
N LYS A 284 -15.49 13.69 5.23
CA LYS A 284 -16.68 14.27 5.86
C LYS A 284 -17.31 13.30 6.84
N TYR A 285 -17.49 12.05 6.42
CA TYR A 285 -18.08 11.01 7.25
C TYR A 285 -17.19 10.67 8.45
N GLU A 286 -15.88 10.46 8.24
CA GLU A 286 -14.91 10.18 9.31
C GLU A 286 -14.91 11.31 10.34
N TYR A 287 -14.86 12.57 9.90
CA TYR A 287 -14.96 13.73 10.78
C TYR A 287 -16.27 13.74 11.58
N ALA A 288 -17.42 13.69 10.89
CA ALA A 288 -18.72 13.82 11.54
C ALA A 288 -19.00 12.66 12.50
N SER A 289 -18.61 11.43 12.15
CA SER A 289 -18.85 10.21 12.93
C SER A 289 -17.87 10.06 14.09
N ASN A 290 -16.57 10.27 13.85
CA ASN A 290 -15.54 9.81 14.78
C ASN A 290 -14.88 10.97 15.54
N ILE A 291 -14.81 12.16 14.94
CA ILE A 291 -14.21 13.35 15.54
C ILE A 291 -15.27 14.20 16.24
N ALA A 292 -16.20 14.77 15.47
CA ALA A 292 -17.28 15.60 16.00
C ALA A 292 -18.37 14.79 16.71
N LYS A 293 -18.50 13.50 16.35
CA LYS A 293 -19.45 12.54 16.94
C LYS A 293 -20.90 13.03 16.89
N TYR A 294 -21.29 13.59 15.74
CA TYR A 294 -22.66 14.03 15.50
C TYR A 294 -23.63 12.85 15.51
N LYS A 295 -24.82 13.06 16.08
CA LYS A 295 -25.90 12.07 16.06
C LYS A 295 -26.42 11.89 14.63
N LYS A 296 -26.89 10.69 14.32
CA LYS A 296 -27.57 10.39 13.05
C LYS A 296 -29.07 10.23 13.24
N ASP A 297 -29.85 10.58 12.23
CA ASP A 297 -31.26 10.19 12.16
C ASP A 297 -31.43 8.72 11.71
N ASN A 298 -32.67 8.24 11.65
CA ASN A 298 -32.98 6.86 11.23
C ASN A 298 -32.57 6.54 9.79
N ASN A 299 -32.31 7.56 8.96
CA ASN A 299 -31.88 7.41 7.58
C ASN A 299 -30.35 7.60 7.43
N GLY A 300 -29.61 7.72 8.54
CA GLY A 300 -28.16 7.85 8.55
C GLY A 300 -27.62 9.26 8.33
N TYR A 301 -28.47 10.29 8.25
CA TYR A 301 -28.01 11.68 8.08
C TYR A 301 -27.56 12.28 9.41
N PHE A 302 -26.44 13.01 9.39
CA PHE A 302 -25.94 13.73 10.57
C PHE A 302 -26.84 14.92 10.94
N LEU A 303 -27.16 15.04 12.22
CA LEU A 303 -28.01 16.08 12.79
C LEU A 303 -27.17 17.18 13.45
N LYS A 304 -27.63 18.43 13.30
CA LYS A 304 -27.04 19.58 13.98
C LYS A 304 -27.21 19.45 15.50
N PRO A 305 -26.21 19.87 16.30
CA PRO A 305 -26.34 19.84 17.76
C PRO A 305 -27.61 20.55 18.22
N ASN A 306 -28.35 19.90 19.13
CA ASN A 306 -29.59 20.44 19.71
C ASN A 306 -30.68 20.79 18.67
N SER A 307 -30.68 20.13 17.50
CA SER A 307 -31.66 20.35 16.45
C SER A 307 -32.05 19.05 15.75
N SER A 308 -33.26 18.99 15.22
CA SER A 308 -33.69 17.96 14.27
C SER A 308 -33.26 18.26 12.83
N LYS A 309 -32.64 19.43 12.60
CA LYS A 309 -32.13 19.80 11.27
C LYS A 309 -30.89 18.98 10.92
N LYS A 310 -30.85 18.53 9.68
CA LYS A 310 -29.72 17.79 9.11
C LYS A 310 -28.61 18.77 8.74
N PHE A 311 -27.37 18.31 8.81
CA PHE A 311 -26.28 18.99 8.13
C PHE A 311 -26.36 18.74 6.62
N SER A 312 -26.08 19.76 5.81
CA SER A 312 -25.78 19.58 4.39
C SER A 312 -24.35 19.04 4.20
N PHE A 313 -24.05 18.53 3.01
CA PHE A 313 -22.68 18.14 2.65
C PHE A 313 -21.71 19.33 2.80
N GLU A 314 -22.08 20.48 2.23
CA GLU A 314 -21.27 21.70 2.27
C GLU A 314 -21.00 22.16 3.71
N GLU A 315 -22.00 22.11 4.59
CA GLU A 315 -21.84 22.48 6.00
C GLU A 315 -20.80 21.60 6.70
N LEU A 316 -20.86 20.27 6.50
CA LEU A 316 -19.88 19.36 7.10
C LEU A 316 -18.48 19.54 6.51
N ILE A 317 -18.35 19.86 5.22
CA ILE A 317 -17.04 20.17 4.64
C ILE A 317 -16.47 21.47 5.21
N LYS A 318 -17.29 22.50 5.42
CA LYS A 318 -16.85 23.73 6.10
C LYS A 318 -16.43 23.45 7.54
N GLU A 319 -17.12 22.56 8.24
CA GLU A 319 -16.70 22.09 9.57
C GLU A 319 -15.35 21.36 9.54
N VAL A 320 -15.10 20.51 8.53
CA VAL A 320 -13.79 19.87 8.30
C VAL A 320 -12.69 20.92 8.09
N TYR A 321 -12.92 21.89 7.20
CA TYR A 321 -11.95 22.97 6.96
C TYR A 321 -11.68 23.80 8.21
N THR A 322 -12.73 24.13 8.97
CA THR A 322 -12.62 24.86 10.23
C THR A 322 -11.80 24.06 11.25
N TYR A 323 -12.09 22.76 11.41
CA TYR A 323 -11.40 21.89 12.34
C TYR A 323 -9.90 21.77 12.03
N PHE A 324 -9.53 21.72 10.75
CA PHE A 324 -8.13 21.63 10.31
C PHE A 324 -7.47 23.00 10.03
N ASN A 325 -8.13 24.11 10.39
CA ASN A 325 -7.64 25.47 10.19
C ASN A 325 -7.25 25.78 8.73
N ILE A 326 -8.13 25.45 7.78
CA ILE A 326 -7.95 25.71 6.35
C ILE A 326 -8.74 26.97 5.97
N SER A 327 -8.04 28.07 5.74
CA SER A 327 -8.65 29.39 5.47
C SER A 327 -9.16 29.55 4.04
N ASN A 328 -8.56 28.85 3.07
CA ASN A 328 -8.90 28.94 1.65
C ASN A 328 -9.79 27.77 1.25
N SER A 329 -10.96 27.67 1.89
CA SER A 329 -11.94 26.62 1.63
C SER A 329 -12.71 26.88 0.34
N ASP A 330 -12.38 26.15 -0.74
CA ASP A 330 -13.27 26.09 -1.89
C ASP A 330 -14.26 24.91 -1.73
N VAL A 331 -15.54 25.22 -1.89
CA VAL A 331 -16.66 24.26 -1.88
C VAL A 331 -17.42 24.27 -3.21
N SER A 332 -16.90 24.94 -4.24
CA SER A 332 -17.48 24.97 -5.60
C SER A 332 -17.67 23.56 -6.17
N PHE A 333 -16.83 22.60 -5.76
CA PHE A 333 -16.96 21.21 -6.17
C PHE A 333 -18.25 20.51 -5.69
N VAL A 334 -18.96 21.07 -4.70
CA VAL A 334 -20.20 20.50 -4.16
C VAL A 334 -21.32 20.46 -5.20
N GLU A 335 -21.43 21.51 -6.02
CA GLU A 335 -22.44 21.58 -7.07
C GLU A 335 -22.25 20.44 -8.08
N TYR A 336 -21.00 20.25 -8.52
CA TYR A 336 -20.65 19.21 -9.48
C TYR A 336 -20.71 17.80 -8.91
N ARG A 337 -20.43 17.62 -7.62
CA ARG A 337 -20.65 16.35 -6.92
C ARG A 337 -22.10 15.90 -7.08
N ASN A 338 -23.06 16.82 -6.95
CA ASN A 338 -24.48 16.49 -7.11
C ASN A 338 -24.81 16.15 -8.56
N GLU A 339 -24.27 16.88 -9.53
CA GLU A 339 -24.46 16.57 -10.95
C GLU A 339 -23.90 15.19 -11.31
N VAL A 340 -22.66 14.88 -10.90
CA VAL A 340 -22.04 13.57 -11.15
C VAL A 340 -22.86 12.44 -10.56
N ILE A 341 -23.30 12.59 -9.30
CA ILE A 341 -23.97 11.51 -8.57
C ILE A 341 -25.42 11.33 -9.01
N HIS A 342 -26.12 12.40 -9.34
CA HIS A 342 -27.55 12.34 -9.68
C HIS A 342 -27.82 12.25 -11.19
N GLU A 343 -26.95 12.82 -12.02
CA GLU A 343 -27.14 12.88 -13.47
C GLU A 343 -26.14 12.02 -14.25
N GLY A 344 -25.08 11.52 -13.60
CA GLY A 344 -24.06 10.70 -14.25
C GLY A 344 -23.21 11.46 -15.27
N LYS A 345 -23.25 12.80 -15.26
CA LYS A 345 -22.51 13.66 -16.19
C LYS A 345 -21.97 14.90 -15.48
N ILE A 346 -21.00 15.54 -16.12
CA ILE A 346 -20.51 16.88 -15.76
C ILE A 346 -20.67 17.75 -17.01
N SER A 347 -21.57 18.73 -16.96
CA SER A 347 -21.94 19.60 -18.09
C SER A 347 -20.94 20.72 -18.36
N LEU A 348 -19.81 20.72 -17.66
CA LEU A 348 -18.71 21.66 -17.84
C LEU A 348 -17.91 21.44 -19.13
N SER A 349 -17.31 22.53 -19.61
CA SER A 349 -16.24 22.44 -20.61
C SER A 349 -15.04 21.68 -20.04
N PHE A 350 -14.16 21.17 -20.91
CA PHE A 350 -12.95 20.48 -20.46
C PHE A 350 -12.06 21.37 -19.57
N GLU A 351 -11.92 22.65 -19.90
CA GLU A 351 -11.10 23.57 -19.12
C GLU A 351 -11.70 23.84 -17.74
N ASP A 352 -13.03 23.96 -17.64
CA ASP A 352 -13.70 24.13 -16.36
C ASP A 352 -13.61 22.85 -15.51
N LYS A 353 -13.72 21.65 -16.11
CA LYS A 353 -13.46 20.38 -15.42
C LYS A 353 -12.03 20.32 -14.87
N LYS A 354 -11.07 20.84 -15.63
CA LYS A 354 -9.66 20.89 -15.23
C LYS A 354 -9.43 21.84 -14.06
N ASN A 355 -10.04 23.01 -14.10
CA ASN A 355 -9.99 23.96 -12.99
C ASN A 355 -10.65 23.39 -11.73
N LEU A 356 -11.84 22.81 -11.88
CA LEU A 356 -12.54 22.11 -10.80
C LEU A 356 -11.68 21.00 -10.18
N PHE A 357 -11.07 20.16 -11.01
CA PHE A 357 -10.18 19.09 -10.55
C PHE A 357 -8.99 19.65 -9.76
N ASN A 358 -8.34 20.71 -10.25
CA ASN A 358 -7.21 21.33 -9.55
C ASN A 358 -7.62 21.87 -8.18
N LEU A 359 -8.78 22.53 -8.08
CA LEU A 359 -9.32 23.06 -6.82
C LEU A 359 -9.66 21.93 -5.84
N LEU A 360 -10.28 20.86 -6.33
CA LEU A 360 -10.58 19.66 -5.54
C LEU A 360 -9.30 19.00 -5.01
N VAL A 361 -8.29 18.79 -5.86
CA VAL A 361 -7.00 18.22 -5.45
C VAL A 361 -6.31 19.11 -4.42
N CYS A 362 -6.25 20.42 -4.64
CA CYS A 362 -5.66 21.34 -3.67
C CYS A 362 -6.37 21.29 -2.31
N SER A 363 -7.69 21.13 -2.31
CA SER A 363 -8.48 20.95 -1.09
C SER A 363 -8.13 19.65 -0.36
N ILE A 364 -8.09 18.54 -1.10
CA ILE A 364 -7.72 17.21 -0.58
C ILE A 364 -6.32 17.22 0.01
N GLU A 365 -5.35 17.77 -0.72
CA GLU A 365 -3.95 17.85 -0.28
C GLU A 365 -3.79 18.74 0.95
N SER A 366 -4.48 19.88 0.98
CA SER A 366 -4.47 20.78 2.15
C SER A 366 -5.02 20.09 3.40
N ILE A 367 -6.15 19.38 3.27
CA ILE A 367 -6.72 18.59 4.38
C ILE A 367 -5.73 17.49 4.81
N MET A 368 -5.21 16.69 3.89
CA MET A 368 -4.29 15.60 4.21
C MET A 368 -3.01 16.10 4.88
N LEU A 369 -2.41 17.18 4.37
CA LEU A 369 -1.20 17.77 4.96
C LEU A 369 -1.47 18.35 6.37
N LYS A 370 -2.66 18.92 6.62
CA LYS A 370 -3.06 19.35 7.97
C LYS A 370 -3.30 18.18 8.91
N ILE A 371 -3.98 17.12 8.44
CA ILE A 371 -4.15 15.88 9.23
C ILE A 371 -2.78 15.30 9.60
N LEU A 372 -1.85 15.27 8.66
CA LEU A 372 -0.49 14.77 8.84
C LEU A 372 0.45 15.79 9.51
N ASN A 373 -0.06 16.94 9.96
CA ASN A 373 0.65 18.02 10.64
C ASN A 373 1.96 18.41 9.92
N TYR A 374 1.96 18.40 8.59
CA TYR A 374 3.12 18.80 7.81
C TYR A 374 3.27 20.32 7.82
N LYS A 375 4.51 20.78 7.99
CA LYS A 375 4.91 22.18 7.85
C LYS A 375 6.19 22.22 7.05
N GLY A 376 6.19 22.98 5.96
CA GLY A 376 7.35 23.10 5.07
C GLY A 376 6.95 23.23 3.62
N ARG A 377 7.92 23.08 2.72
CA ARG A 377 7.72 23.35 1.30
C ARG A 377 6.86 22.29 0.62
N ILE A 378 5.90 22.73 -0.18
CA ILE A 378 5.10 21.91 -1.10
C ILE A 378 5.21 22.50 -2.50
N ARG A 379 4.94 21.70 -3.54
CA ARG A 379 4.84 22.21 -4.91
C ARG A 379 3.46 22.82 -5.16
N ASP A 380 3.40 24.11 -5.46
CA ASP A 380 2.20 24.79 -5.92
C ASP A 380 1.79 24.22 -7.29
N ARG A 381 0.58 23.66 -7.39
CA ARG A 381 0.09 23.02 -8.62
C ARG A 381 -0.24 24.01 -9.74
N PHE A 382 -0.56 25.25 -9.40
CA PHE A 382 -0.91 26.29 -10.37
C PHE A 382 0.33 27.00 -10.91
N LYS A 383 1.29 27.28 -10.02
CA LYS A 383 2.53 28.00 -10.36
C LYS A 383 3.69 27.07 -10.74
N GLY A 384 3.64 25.82 -10.29
CA GLY A 384 4.73 24.84 -10.48
C GLY A 384 5.95 25.06 -9.57
N GLU A 385 5.92 26.08 -8.71
CA GLU A 385 6.99 26.51 -7.80
C GLU A 385 6.82 25.90 -6.41
N TYR A 386 7.85 25.97 -5.56
CA TYR A 386 7.74 25.54 -4.16
C TYR A 386 7.27 26.69 -3.27
N VAL A 387 6.26 26.43 -2.43
CA VAL A 387 5.70 27.39 -1.47
C VAL A 387 5.71 26.79 -0.07
N GLU A 388 5.83 27.64 0.95
CA GLU A 388 5.73 27.19 2.35
C GLU A 388 4.27 26.86 2.70
N PHE A 389 4.04 25.63 3.13
CA PHE A 389 2.77 25.19 3.72
C PHE A 389 2.81 25.41 5.23
N SER A 390 1.86 26.20 5.72
CA SER A 390 1.70 26.57 7.13
C SER A 390 0.38 26.06 7.68
#